data_AF-A0AAW0RCY8-F1
#
_entry.id   AF-A0AAW0RCY8-F1
#
_cell.length_a   1.000
_cell.length_b   1.000
_cell.length_c   1.000
_cell.angle_alpha   90.00
_cell.angle_beta   90.00
_cell.angle_gamma   90.00
#
_symmetry.space_group_name_H-M   'P 1'
#
loop_
_entity.id
_entity.type
_entity.pdbx_description
1 polymer ?
#
loop_
_entity_poly.entity_id
_entity_poly.type
_entity_poly.pdbx_seq_one_letter_code
_entity_poly.pdbx_strand_id
1 'polypeptide(L)'
;MAQEDIIRALRDYTTCDVSDALCKLKYRNGGFLPGLTMWSPHRQDGHTKIVGPAYTVKYVPLDDPAPKLPTHYIDSVPAGAVVFVSAPAGTPNAVYGGLMSTRAQALGAAGSVIDGRFRDVQEQRALGFPVFARDVGTAPPRAAVEGRGRQRAREAAAAGRGERRRRGDAADGPARRLSHRRRERGRGVAGRGGGAGSASHEEAGRSGREDGAGYPGGMGFSEASKKFRS
;
A
#
# COMPACT_ATOMS: atom_id res chain seq x y z
N MET A 1 -7.86 11.65 25.52
CA MET A 1 -9.18 12.28 25.31
C MET A 1 -9.31 12.83 23.89
N ALA A 2 -9.01 14.11 23.57
CA ALA A 2 -9.29 14.66 22.23
C ALA A 2 -8.72 13.85 21.04
N GLN A 3 -7.48 13.35 21.14
CA GLN A 3 -6.87 12.58 20.07
C GLN A 3 -7.46 11.17 19.92
N GLU A 4 -7.82 10.51 21.02
CA GLU A 4 -8.45 9.18 20.99
C GLU A 4 -9.87 9.25 20.42
N ASP A 5 -10.60 10.32 20.71
CA ASP A 5 -11.94 10.56 20.17
C ASP A 5 -11.91 10.75 18.65
N ILE A 6 -10.92 11.49 18.14
CA ILE A 6 -10.70 11.65 16.69
C ILE A 6 -10.35 10.30 16.05
N ILE A 7 -9.41 9.54 16.65
CA ILE A 7 -9.04 8.21 16.15
C ILE A 7 -10.25 7.27 16.12
N ARG A 8 -11.10 7.31 17.15
CA ARG A 8 -12.32 6.51 17.22
C ARG A 8 -13.28 6.90 16.12
N ALA A 9 -13.54 8.19 15.91
CA ALA A 9 -14.43 8.67 14.85
C ALA A 9 -13.92 8.30 13.45
N LEU A 10 -12.61 8.41 13.20
CA LEU A 10 -12.00 8.07 11.92
C LEU A 10 -12.12 6.58 11.55
N ARG A 11 -12.36 5.68 12.53
CA ARG A 11 -12.58 4.25 12.27
C ARG A 11 -13.89 3.97 11.54
N ASP A 12 -14.86 4.88 11.52
CA ASP A 12 -16.13 4.66 10.82
C ASP A 12 -16.07 5.10 9.36
N TYR A 13 -15.06 5.91 8.99
CA TYR A 13 -14.90 6.43 7.64
C TYR A 13 -13.94 5.57 6.80
N THR A 14 -14.15 5.57 5.48
CA THR A 14 -13.20 5.04 4.51
C THR A 14 -12.08 6.03 4.23
N THR A 15 -10.97 5.57 3.65
CA THR A 15 -9.90 6.48 3.21
C THR A 15 -10.37 7.45 2.12
N CYS A 16 -11.37 7.08 1.32
CA CYS A 16 -12.00 7.97 0.34
C CYS A 16 -12.78 9.10 1.03
N ASP A 17 -13.59 8.79 2.05
CA ASP A 17 -14.36 9.80 2.79
C ASP A 17 -13.43 10.83 3.46
N VAL A 18 -12.33 10.35 4.06
CA VAL A 18 -11.30 11.21 4.65
C VAL A 18 -10.62 12.07 3.58
N SER A 19 -10.31 11.50 2.40
CA SER A 19 -9.68 12.23 1.31
C SER A 19 -10.58 13.32 0.72
N ASP A 20 -11.87 13.04 0.57
CA ASP A 20 -12.88 14.00 0.13
C ASP A 20 -13.03 15.16 1.13
N ALA A 21 -13.08 14.85 2.43
CA ALA A 21 -13.11 15.86 3.49
C ALA A 21 -11.86 16.74 3.45
N LEU A 22 -10.67 16.15 3.30
CA LEU A 22 -9.41 16.89 3.18
C LEU A 22 -9.37 17.77 1.92
N CYS A 23 -9.93 17.31 0.80
CA CYS A 23 -10.06 18.12 -0.41
C CYS A 23 -10.98 19.34 -0.20
N LYS A 24 -12.09 19.18 0.52
CA LYS A 24 -12.97 20.29 0.92
C LYS A 24 -12.23 21.31 1.79
N LEU A 25 -11.36 20.83 2.69
CA LEU A 25 -10.46 21.63 3.53
C LEU A 25 -9.23 22.20 2.78
N LYS A 26 -9.20 22.11 1.45
CA LYS A 26 -8.12 22.64 0.58
C LYS A 26 -6.76 21.98 0.78
N TYR A 27 -6.69 20.79 1.37
CA TYR A 27 -5.48 19.98 1.34
C TYR A 27 -5.29 19.36 -0.05
N ARG A 28 -4.13 19.63 -0.65
CA ARG A 28 -3.78 19.12 -1.98
C ARG A 28 -3.80 17.58 -1.98
N ASN A 29 -4.43 17.00 -2.99
CA ASN A 29 -4.55 15.54 -3.20
C ASN A 29 -5.23 14.79 -2.02
N GLY A 30 -5.98 15.50 -1.17
CA GLY A 30 -6.73 14.88 -0.06
C GLY A 30 -5.85 14.05 0.89
N GLY A 31 -4.60 14.45 1.09
CA GLY A 31 -3.65 13.75 1.97
C GLY A 31 -3.23 12.35 1.49
N PHE A 32 -3.57 11.96 0.26
CA PHE A 32 -3.32 10.61 -0.25
C PHE A 32 -1.82 10.34 -0.50
N LEU A 33 -1.35 9.19 -0.03
CA LEU A 33 0.00 8.67 -0.29
C LEU A 33 -0.04 7.60 -1.40
N PRO A 34 0.32 7.95 -2.65
CA PRO A 34 0.24 7.02 -3.76
C PRO A 34 1.32 5.94 -3.70
N GLY A 35 1.05 4.79 -4.33
CA GLY A 35 2.03 3.72 -4.53
C GLY A 35 2.25 2.82 -3.32
N LEU A 36 1.41 2.89 -2.29
CA LEU A 36 1.41 1.95 -1.18
C LEU A 36 0.54 0.74 -1.49
N THR A 37 1.04 -0.44 -1.17
CA THR A 37 0.35 -1.72 -1.28
C THR A 37 0.24 -2.33 0.12
N MET A 38 -0.94 -2.80 0.51
CA MET A 38 -1.08 -3.65 1.68
C MET A 38 -0.47 -5.02 1.37
N TRP A 39 0.55 -5.43 2.12
CA TRP A 39 1.25 -6.71 1.92
C TRP A 39 0.87 -7.77 2.95
N SER A 40 0.48 -7.32 4.14
CA SER A 40 0.05 -8.11 5.29
C SER A 40 -1.18 -7.45 5.92
N PRO A 41 -2.17 -8.22 6.42
CA PRO A 41 -2.22 -9.68 6.54
C PRO A 41 -2.46 -10.42 5.21
N HIS A 42 -3.26 -9.83 4.32
CA HIS A 42 -3.48 -10.31 2.96
C HIS A 42 -3.15 -9.22 1.95
N ARG A 43 -2.63 -9.59 0.78
CA ARG A 43 -2.17 -8.58 -0.18
C ARG A 43 -3.37 -7.94 -0.89
N GLN A 44 -3.64 -6.67 -0.58
CA GLN A 44 -4.74 -5.90 -1.16
C GLN A 44 -6.10 -6.61 -1.10
N ASP A 45 -6.34 -7.32 -0.01
CA ASP A 45 -7.57 -8.09 0.19
C ASP A 45 -8.05 -7.98 1.65
N GLY A 46 -9.35 -8.17 1.85
CA GLY A 46 -10.02 -8.10 3.15
C GLY A 46 -10.37 -6.68 3.60
N HIS A 47 -10.70 -6.56 4.89
CA HIS A 47 -11.20 -5.34 5.52
C HIS A 47 -10.16 -4.62 6.39
N THR A 48 -8.88 -4.97 6.23
CA THR A 48 -7.82 -4.41 7.06
C THR A 48 -7.69 -2.90 6.82
N LYS A 49 -7.86 -2.15 7.91
CA LYS A 49 -7.70 -0.71 7.98
C LYS A 49 -6.91 -0.38 9.24
N ILE A 50 -5.97 0.56 9.12
CA ILE A 50 -5.21 1.09 10.26
C ILE A 50 -5.48 2.57 10.41
N VAL A 51 -5.67 2.99 11.66
CA VAL A 51 -5.89 4.38 12.05
C VAL A 51 -5.16 4.60 13.37
N GLY A 52 -4.30 5.62 13.41
CA GLY A 52 -3.59 5.99 14.62
C GLY A 52 -2.64 7.17 14.40
N PRO A 53 -2.03 7.68 15.48
CA PRO A 53 -1.02 8.73 15.37
C PRO A 53 0.23 8.21 14.63
N ALA A 54 0.77 9.00 13.71
CA ALA A 54 2.01 8.62 13.03
C ALA A 54 3.22 8.70 13.96
N TYR A 55 3.87 7.56 14.19
CA TYR A 55 5.23 7.50 14.72
C TYR A 55 6.20 7.51 13.55
N THR A 56 6.80 8.67 13.27
CA THR A 56 7.58 8.86 12.04
C THR A 56 9.06 8.56 12.24
N VAL A 57 9.64 7.85 11.27
CA VAL A 57 11.05 7.46 11.22
C VAL A 57 11.58 7.77 9.82
N LYS A 58 12.72 8.44 9.73
CA LYS A 58 13.35 8.78 8.46
C LYS A 58 14.71 8.11 8.38
N TYR A 59 14.92 7.35 7.32
CA TYR A 59 16.25 6.87 6.94
C TYR A 59 16.95 7.94 6.11
N VAL A 60 18.26 8.06 6.33
CA VAL A 60 19.17 8.96 5.64
C VAL A 60 20.41 8.18 5.15
N PRO A 61 21.09 8.66 4.11
CA PRO A 61 22.40 8.13 3.71
C PRO A 61 23.39 8.07 4.88
N LEU A 62 24.39 7.17 4.80
CA LEU A 62 25.37 6.98 5.89
C LEU A 62 26.29 8.17 6.13
N ASP A 63 26.49 8.98 5.10
CA ASP A 63 27.27 10.21 5.07
C ASP A 63 26.49 11.42 5.61
N ASP A 64 25.22 11.25 5.99
CA ASP A 64 24.43 12.31 6.60
C ASP A 64 24.92 12.61 8.03
N PRO A 65 25.12 13.89 8.40
CA PRO A 65 25.61 14.29 9.73
C PRO A 65 24.56 14.12 10.85
N ALA A 66 23.37 13.61 10.54
CA ALA A 66 22.31 13.41 11.52
C ALA A 66 22.77 12.58 12.74
N PRO A 67 22.38 12.99 13.97
CA PRO A 67 22.70 12.24 15.17
C PRO A 67 22.04 10.86 15.11
N LYS A 68 22.82 9.83 15.44
CA LYS A 68 22.32 8.45 15.57
C LYS A 68 21.44 8.34 16.81
N LEU A 69 20.37 7.54 16.71
CA LEU A 69 19.56 7.23 17.89
C LEU A 69 20.34 6.36 18.88
N PRO A 70 20.20 6.60 20.19
CA PRO A 70 20.88 5.79 21.22
C PRO A 70 20.33 4.36 21.30
N THR A 71 19.06 4.17 20.93
CA THR A 71 18.37 2.89 20.87
C THR A 71 17.67 2.73 19.53
N HIS A 72 17.30 1.49 19.19
CA HIS A 72 16.54 1.25 17.98
C HIS A 72 15.14 1.89 18.10
N TYR A 73 14.72 2.65 17.09
CA TYR A 73 13.46 3.42 17.14
C TYR A 73 12.22 2.56 17.44
N ILE A 74 12.27 1.29 17.05
CA ILE A 74 11.14 0.36 17.20
C ILE A 74 10.79 0.11 18.68
N ASP A 75 11.73 0.28 19.60
CA ASP A 75 11.51 0.08 21.03
C ASP A 75 10.75 1.23 21.69
N SER A 76 10.61 2.36 21.00
CA SER A 76 9.93 3.55 21.50
C SER A 76 8.59 3.80 20.80
N VAL A 77 8.05 2.81 20.10
CA VAL A 77 6.75 2.92 19.42
C VAL A 77 5.63 2.97 20.47
N PRO A 78 4.81 4.04 20.50
CA PRO A 78 3.68 4.11 21.41
C PRO A 78 2.56 3.15 21.03
N ALA A 79 1.82 2.67 22.02
CA ALA A 79 0.61 1.90 21.79
C ALA A 79 -0.42 2.69 20.95
N GLY A 80 -1.07 2.02 20.01
CA GLY A 80 -2.03 2.60 19.07
C GLY A 80 -1.41 3.38 17.91
N ALA A 81 -0.09 3.61 17.89
CA ALA A 81 0.56 4.37 16.83
C ALA A 81 0.65 3.58 15.51
N VAL A 82 0.68 4.31 14.39
CA VAL A 82 1.04 3.79 13.08
C VAL A 82 2.51 4.13 12.82
N VAL A 83 3.35 3.12 12.69
CA VAL A 83 4.77 3.32 12.40
C VAL A 83 4.91 3.75 10.94
N PHE A 84 5.46 4.93 10.70
CA PHE A 84 5.68 5.46 9.37
C PHE A 84 7.18 5.56 9.10
N VAL A 85 7.71 4.71 8.22
CA VAL A 85 9.13 4.69 7.86
C VAL A 85 9.30 5.27 6.45
N SER A 86 10.11 6.30 6.31
CA SER A 86 10.47 6.87 5.00
C SER A 86 11.92 6.60 4.68
N ALA A 87 12.16 6.01 3.51
CA ALA A 87 13.48 5.77 2.95
C ALA A 87 13.81 6.79 1.85
N PRO A 88 15.09 7.10 1.63
CA PRO A 88 15.49 7.91 0.48
C PRO A 88 15.01 7.28 -0.84
N ALA A 89 14.60 8.12 -1.78
CA ALA A 89 14.17 7.65 -3.10
C ALA A 89 15.27 6.83 -3.78
N GLY A 90 14.89 5.75 -4.45
CA GLY A 90 15.83 4.86 -5.14
C GLY A 90 16.61 3.91 -4.23
N THR A 91 16.39 3.90 -2.91
CA THR A 91 17.02 2.95 -1.99
C THR A 91 16.64 1.51 -2.35
N PRO A 92 17.59 0.64 -2.76
CA PRO A 92 17.24 -0.69 -3.20
C PRO A 92 16.99 -1.66 -2.04
N ASN A 93 17.53 -1.35 -0.87
CA ASN A 93 17.51 -2.17 0.34
C ASN A 93 16.19 -2.04 1.10
N ALA A 94 15.82 -3.10 1.83
CA ALA A 94 14.69 -3.07 2.74
C ALA A 94 15.07 -2.32 4.03
N VAL A 95 14.23 -1.38 4.47
CA VAL A 95 14.40 -0.60 5.71
C VAL A 95 13.56 -1.10 6.87
N TYR A 96 12.77 -2.15 6.63
CA TYR A 96 11.83 -2.72 7.58
C TYR A 96 11.71 -4.25 7.38
N GLY A 97 11.49 -5.01 8.43
CA GLY A 97 11.46 -6.49 8.38
C GLY A 97 10.66 -7.13 9.51
N GLY A 98 10.69 -8.47 9.59
CA GLY A 98 9.83 -9.28 10.47
C GLY A 98 9.96 -8.93 11.95
N LEU A 99 11.19 -8.94 12.48
CA LEU A 99 11.50 -8.58 13.88
C LEU A 99 10.91 -7.23 14.31
N MET A 100 10.87 -6.27 13.39
CA MET A 100 10.38 -4.93 13.66
C MET A 100 8.86 -4.91 13.83
N SER A 101 8.15 -5.72 13.04
CA SER A 101 6.71 -5.92 13.21
C SER A 101 6.38 -6.70 14.46
N THR A 102 7.13 -7.76 14.77
CA THR A 102 6.96 -8.51 16.00
C THR A 102 7.05 -7.58 17.21
N ARG A 103 8.05 -6.69 17.22
CA ARG A 103 8.22 -5.71 18.28
C ARG A 103 7.13 -4.64 18.28
N ALA A 104 6.76 -4.08 17.13
CA ALA A 104 5.70 -3.09 17.03
C ALA A 104 4.34 -3.66 17.49
N GLN A 105 4.02 -4.90 17.11
CA GLN A 105 2.81 -5.60 17.55
C GLN A 105 2.83 -5.83 19.06
N ALA A 106 3.96 -6.27 19.63
CA ALA A 106 4.12 -6.45 21.08
C ALA A 106 3.94 -5.15 21.87
N LEU A 107 4.29 -3.99 21.28
CA LEU A 107 4.08 -2.66 21.86
C LEU A 107 2.67 -2.09 21.59
N GLY A 108 1.80 -2.84 20.91
CA GLY A 108 0.42 -2.43 20.63
C GLY A 108 0.27 -1.43 19.48
N ALA A 109 1.21 -1.36 18.54
CA ALA A 109 1.08 -0.52 17.35
C ALA A 109 -0.13 -0.96 16.50
N ALA A 110 -0.78 0.01 15.84
CA ALA A 110 -1.92 -0.26 14.96
C ALA A 110 -1.51 -0.87 13.61
N GLY A 111 -0.27 -0.66 13.17
CA GLY A 111 0.26 -1.15 11.90
C GLY A 111 1.51 -0.37 11.47
N SER A 112 2.06 -0.73 10.31
CA SER A 112 3.22 -0.05 9.72
C SER A 112 2.99 0.38 8.26
N VAL A 113 3.49 1.56 7.93
CA VAL A 113 3.50 2.16 6.59
C VAL A 113 4.94 2.47 6.20
N ILE A 114 5.42 1.82 5.15
CA ILE A 114 6.81 1.88 4.70
C ILE A 114 6.85 2.57 3.33
N ASP A 115 7.23 3.84 3.35
CA ASP A 115 7.59 4.64 2.18
C ASP A 115 8.98 4.20 1.66
N GLY A 116 9.04 2.97 1.17
CA GLY A 116 10.25 2.27 0.80
C GLY A 116 10.02 0.77 0.64
N ARG A 117 11.11 -0.01 0.73
CA ARG A 117 11.08 -1.47 0.68
C ARG A 117 11.09 -2.09 2.07
N PHE A 118 10.44 -3.23 2.21
CA PHE A 118 10.49 -4.08 3.41
C PHE A 118 10.80 -5.54 3.02
N ARG A 119 11.15 -6.37 4.00
CA ARG A 119 11.43 -7.79 3.82
C ARG A 119 10.59 -8.68 4.75
N ASP A 120 10.78 -9.99 4.64
CA ASP A 120 10.16 -11.01 5.51
C ASP A 120 8.63 -11.10 5.36
N VAL A 121 8.12 -10.99 4.12
CA VAL A 121 6.67 -10.92 3.81
C VAL A 121 5.85 -12.04 4.47
N GLN A 122 6.36 -13.28 4.49
CA GLN A 122 5.60 -14.39 5.05
C GLN A 122 5.55 -14.36 6.58
N GLU A 123 6.61 -13.88 7.23
CA GLU A 123 6.62 -13.66 8.68
C GLU A 123 5.59 -12.60 9.07
N GLN A 124 5.55 -11.49 8.31
CA GLN A 124 4.57 -10.42 8.48
C GLN A 124 3.13 -10.94 8.41
N ARG A 125 2.84 -11.77 7.41
CA ARG A 125 1.51 -12.37 7.21
C ARG A 125 1.17 -13.37 8.31
N ALA A 126 2.13 -14.18 8.73
CA ALA A 126 1.94 -15.13 9.83
C ALA A 126 1.62 -14.41 11.16
N LEU A 127 2.20 -13.23 11.40
CA LEU A 127 1.87 -12.37 12.53
C LEU A 127 0.47 -11.72 12.42
N GLY A 128 -0.12 -11.70 11.22
CA GLY A 128 -1.36 -10.98 10.93
C GLY A 128 -1.22 -9.45 11.08
N PHE A 129 0.00 -8.92 11.20
CA PHE A 129 0.25 -7.52 11.49
C PHE A 129 0.12 -6.67 10.22
N PRO A 130 -0.69 -5.60 10.21
CA PRO A 130 -0.89 -4.80 9.01
C PRO A 130 0.38 -4.08 8.56
N VAL A 131 0.81 -4.35 7.33
CA VAL A 131 1.97 -3.68 6.71
C VAL A 131 1.61 -3.17 5.32
N PHE A 132 1.77 -1.86 5.15
CA PHE A 132 1.65 -1.16 3.88
C PHE A 132 3.05 -0.76 3.44
N ALA A 133 3.43 -1.04 2.20
CA ALA A 133 4.76 -0.67 1.69
C ALA A 133 4.72 -0.40 0.19
N ARG A 134 5.73 0.31 -0.32
CA ARG A 134 5.86 0.51 -1.77
C ARG A 134 6.21 -0.78 -2.50
N ASP A 135 7.17 -1.53 -1.96
CA ASP A 135 7.71 -2.71 -2.63
C ASP A 135 8.43 -3.63 -1.63
N VAL A 136 8.86 -4.80 -2.08
CA VAL A 136 9.63 -5.77 -1.31
C VAL A 136 11.12 -5.70 -1.64
N GLY A 137 11.97 -6.01 -0.67
CA GLY A 137 13.41 -6.15 -0.83
C GLY A 137 13.93 -7.35 -0.04
N THR A 138 15.15 -7.77 -0.32
CA THR A 138 15.81 -8.89 0.38
C THR A 138 17.01 -8.42 1.20
N ALA A 139 17.75 -7.44 0.69
CA ALA A 139 18.95 -6.94 1.32
C ALA A 139 18.63 -6.02 2.52
N PRO A 140 19.39 -6.12 3.64
CA PRO A 140 19.25 -5.24 4.80
C PRO A 140 19.62 -3.79 4.46
N PRO A 141 19.18 -2.80 5.25
CA PRO A 141 19.43 -1.40 4.93
C PRO A 141 20.92 -1.06 5.00
N ARG A 142 21.40 -0.29 4.01
CA ARG A 142 22.70 0.39 4.04
C ARG A 142 22.59 1.85 4.49
N ALA A 143 21.43 2.26 5.01
CA ALA A 143 21.11 3.64 5.38
C ALA A 143 21.02 3.78 6.91
N ALA A 144 21.39 4.94 7.44
CA ALA A 144 21.25 5.27 8.85
C ALA A 144 19.83 5.77 9.16
N VAL A 145 19.39 5.60 10.40
CA VAL A 145 18.16 6.25 10.88
C VAL A 145 18.56 7.63 11.39
N GLU A 146 17.93 8.66 10.85
CA GLU A 146 18.05 10.01 11.39
C GLU A 146 17.43 10.06 12.79
N GLY A 147 18.11 10.73 13.73
CA GLY A 147 17.73 10.92 15.14
C GLY A 147 16.43 11.67 15.42
N ARG A 148 15.38 11.42 14.63
CA ARG A 148 14.05 12.00 14.74
C ARG A 148 13.00 10.89 14.74
N GLY A 149 13.05 10.00 15.73
CA GLY A 149 11.87 9.23 16.16
C GLY A 149 10.85 10.17 16.80
N ARG A 150 10.34 11.13 16.03
CA ARG A 150 9.40 12.15 16.52
C ARG A 150 7.99 11.67 16.22
N GLN A 151 7.16 11.68 17.25
CA GLN A 151 5.71 11.68 17.09
C GLN A 151 5.33 13.07 16.58
N ARG A 152 5.20 13.23 15.27
CA ARG A 152 4.51 14.38 14.70
C ARG A 152 3.05 13.97 14.64
N ALA A 153 2.15 14.75 15.24
CA ALA A 153 0.71 14.56 15.10
C ALA A 153 0.33 14.75 13.61
N ARG A 154 0.44 13.68 12.84
CA ARG A 154 -0.13 13.50 11.52
C ARG A 154 -0.88 12.19 11.61
N GLU A 155 -2.17 12.22 11.33
CA GLU A 155 -3.00 11.02 11.35
C GLU A 155 -2.67 10.22 10.10
N ALA A 156 -2.21 8.98 10.30
CA ALA A 156 -1.97 8.07 9.20
C ALA A 156 -3.16 7.11 9.11
N ALA A 157 -3.97 7.30 8.07
CA ALA A 157 -5.02 6.36 7.70
C ALA A 157 -4.58 5.62 6.43
N ALA A 158 -4.42 4.31 6.53
CA ALA A 158 -4.16 3.44 5.39
C ALA A 158 -5.17 2.29 5.39
N ALA A 159 -5.74 2.02 4.23
CA ALA A 159 -6.65 0.90 4.01
C ALA A 159 -6.17 0.12 2.79
N GLY A 160 -6.28 -1.21 2.85
CA GLY A 160 -6.20 -2.03 1.64
C GLY A 160 -7.35 -1.63 0.71
N ARG A 161 -7.18 -1.81 -0.61
CA ARG A 161 -8.31 -1.60 -1.53
C ARG A 161 -9.35 -2.70 -1.25
N GLY A 162 -10.29 -2.43 -0.36
CA GLY A 162 -11.50 -3.22 -0.20
C GLY A 162 -12.41 -2.91 -1.38
N GLU A 163 -12.61 -3.88 -2.26
CA GLU A 163 -13.54 -3.76 -3.37
C GLU A 163 -14.97 -3.54 -2.87
N ARG A 164 -15.76 -2.75 -3.60
CA ARG A 164 -17.17 -2.50 -3.28
C ARG A 164 -17.91 -3.83 -3.16
N ARG A 165 -18.69 -4.00 -2.09
CA ARG A 165 -19.63 -5.10 -1.93
C ARG A 165 -20.48 -5.26 -3.19
N ARG A 166 -20.35 -6.40 -3.89
CA ARG A 166 -21.48 -7.01 -4.61
C ARG A 166 -22.13 -8.00 -3.65
N ARG A 167 -23.46 -7.92 -3.53
CA ARG A 167 -24.24 -8.95 -2.82
C ARG A 167 -24.15 -10.23 -3.65
N GLY A 168 -23.56 -11.27 -3.05
CA GLY A 168 -23.45 -12.60 -3.64
C GLY A 168 -22.34 -12.65 -4.68
N ASP A 169 -21.17 -13.14 -4.28
CA ASP A 169 -20.35 -14.00 -5.13
C ASP A 169 -19.44 -14.82 -4.21
N ALA A 170 -19.55 -16.14 -4.38
CA ALA A 170 -18.88 -17.16 -3.59
C ALA A 170 -17.39 -17.24 -3.96
N ALA A 171 -16.57 -17.61 -2.98
CA ALA A 171 -15.17 -17.93 -3.18
C ALA A 171 -15.03 -19.19 -4.04
N ASP A 172 -14.16 -19.15 -5.04
CA ASP A 172 -13.45 -20.35 -5.47
C ASP A 172 -12.08 -20.02 -6.06
N GLY A 173 -11.06 -20.79 -5.64
CA GLY A 173 -9.71 -20.77 -6.22
C GLY A 173 -9.68 -21.56 -7.54
N PRO A 174 -8.53 -21.62 -8.25
CA PRO A 174 -7.33 -22.20 -7.65
C PRO A 174 -5.99 -21.53 -8.04
N ALA A 175 -5.02 -21.75 -7.15
CA ALA A 175 -3.61 -21.53 -7.37
C ALA A 175 -3.04 -22.34 -8.56
N ARG A 176 -2.25 -21.70 -9.41
CA ARG A 176 -1.26 -22.30 -10.32
C ARG A 176 -0.11 -21.28 -10.46
N ARG A 177 1.18 -21.61 -10.54
CA ARG A 177 2.03 -22.77 -10.23
C ARG A 177 3.44 -22.20 -10.37
N LEU A 178 4.35 -22.51 -9.45
CA LEU A 178 5.78 -22.19 -9.60
C LEU A 178 6.37 -22.93 -10.81
N SER A 179 7.31 -22.29 -11.51
CA SER A 179 8.34 -23.02 -12.26
C SER A 179 9.68 -22.33 -12.12
N HIS A 180 10.52 -22.85 -11.23
CA HIS A 180 11.97 -22.79 -11.36
C HIS A 180 12.41 -23.83 -12.40
N ARG A 181 13.22 -23.43 -13.38
CA ARG A 181 14.24 -24.29 -13.98
C ARG A 181 15.51 -23.47 -14.20
N ARG A 182 16.63 -23.98 -13.71
CA ARG A 182 17.98 -23.49 -13.97
C ARG A 182 18.77 -24.63 -14.62
N ARG A 183 19.59 -24.27 -15.62
CA ARG A 183 20.80 -24.97 -16.14
C ARG A 183 20.54 -26.22 -17.02
N GLU A 184 21.21 -26.49 -18.15
CA GLU A 184 22.51 -26.07 -18.73
C GLU A 184 22.54 -26.05 -20.29
N ARG A 185 23.71 -25.62 -20.78
CA ARG A 185 24.30 -25.46 -22.13
C ARG A 185 23.97 -26.51 -23.20
N GLY A 186 23.94 -26.07 -24.47
CA GLY A 186 24.08 -26.91 -25.67
C GLY A 186 24.05 -26.07 -26.96
N ARG A 187 25.06 -26.24 -27.82
CA ARG A 187 25.32 -25.48 -29.07
C ARG A 187 24.55 -26.05 -30.27
N GLY A 188 24.32 -25.19 -31.28
CA GLY A 188 24.13 -25.54 -32.69
C GLY A 188 22.70 -25.95 -33.11
N VAL A 189 22.20 -25.80 -34.35
CA VAL A 189 22.64 -25.19 -35.62
C VAL A 189 21.34 -25.05 -36.47
N ALA A 190 21.23 -23.93 -37.20
CA ALA A 190 20.57 -23.66 -38.49
C ALA A 190 19.33 -24.42 -39.02
N GLY A 191 18.44 -23.66 -39.70
CA GLY A 191 17.56 -24.12 -40.79
C GLY A 191 16.14 -23.55 -40.71
N ARG A 192 15.87 -22.34 -41.22
CA ARG A 192 15.40 -21.96 -42.58
C ARG A 192 13.90 -22.18 -42.87
N GLY A 193 13.29 -21.09 -43.37
CA GLY A 193 12.08 -21.07 -44.23
C GLY A 193 10.82 -20.64 -43.49
N GLY A 194 10.05 -19.61 -43.88
CA GLY A 194 10.11 -18.72 -45.04
C GLY A 194 8.71 -18.13 -45.27
N GLY A 195 8.65 -16.80 -45.50
CA GLY A 195 7.57 -16.05 -46.16
C GLY A 195 6.18 -16.01 -45.50
N ALA A 196 5.28 -15.08 -45.79
CA ALA A 196 5.29 -13.78 -46.46
C ALA A 196 3.84 -13.26 -46.41
N GLY A 197 3.67 -11.93 -46.37
CA GLY A 197 2.43 -11.24 -46.74
C GLY A 197 1.40 -11.07 -45.61
N SER A 198 0.61 -10.01 -45.56
CA SER A 198 0.56 -8.74 -46.29
C SER A 198 -0.44 -7.86 -45.55
N ALA A 199 -0.26 -6.54 -45.66
CA ALA A 199 -1.15 -5.51 -45.12
C ALA A 199 -2.60 -5.63 -45.61
N SER A 200 -3.56 -5.08 -44.85
CA SER A 200 -4.69 -4.22 -45.32
C SER A 200 -5.56 -3.78 -44.12
N HIS A 201 -5.82 -2.46 -44.02
CA HIS A 201 -7.13 -1.79 -43.92
C HIS A 201 -8.35 -2.61 -43.47
N GLU A 202 -9.38 -2.15 -42.75
CA GLU A 202 -9.88 -0.86 -42.28
C GLU A 202 -11.23 -1.18 -41.56
N GLU A 203 -11.81 -0.19 -40.88
CA GLU A 203 -13.23 -0.12 -40.47
C GLU A 203 -13.75 -0.81 -39.19
N ALA A 204 -14.00 0.06 -38.21
CA ALA A 204 -15.31 0.31 -37.61
C ALA A 204 -16.17 -0.89 -37.15
N GLY A 205 -16.08 -1.17 -35.84
CA GLY A 205 -17.13 -1.84 -35.09
C GLY A 205 -17.52 -1.01 -33.87
N ARG A 206 -18.39 -0.02 -34.03
CA ARG A 206 -19.22 0.49 -32.93
C ARG A 206 -20.10 -0.67 -32.46
N SER A 207 -19.73 -1.34 -31.38
CA SER A 207 -20.67 -2.17 -30.62
C SER A 207 -20.92 -1.47 -29.29
N GLY A 208 -22.02 -0.73 -29.22
CA GLY A 208 -22.59 -0.28 -27.97
C GLY A 208 -22.88 -1.47 -27.07
N ARG A 209 -22.48 -1.36 -25.81
CA ARG A 209 -23.09 -2.13 -24.72
C ARG A 209 -23.71 -1.13 -23.78
N GLU A 210 -25.01 -0.91 -24.01
CA GLU A 210 -25.95 -0.43 -23.03
C GLU A 210 -26.11 -1.51 -21.97
N ASP A 211 -25.32 -1.45 -20.90
CA ASP A 211 -25.62 -2.19 -19.67
C ASP A 211 -25.91 -1.14 -18.58
N GLY A 212 -27.20 -0.86 -18.40
CA GLY A 212 -27.72 0.16 -17.51
C GLY A 212 -27.35 -0.06 -16.04
N ALA A 213 -26.31 0.61 -15.58
CA ALA A 213 -26.08 0.91 -14.17
C ALA A 213 -26.47 2.38 -13.89
N GLY A 214 -27.76 2.70 -14.01
CA GLY A 214 -28.30 4.03 -13.72
C GLY A 214 -28.39 4.29 -12.21
N TYR A 215 -28.09 5.52 -11.79
CA TYR A 215 -28.35 6.00 -10.43
C TYR A 215 -29.87 6.01 -10.16
N PRO A 216 -30.33 5.83 -8.90
CA PRO A 216 -31.76 5.80 -8.59
C PRO A 216 -32.48 7.03 -9.14
N GLY A 217 -33.53 6.79 -9.94
CA GLY A 217 -34.31 7.83 -10.61
C GLY A 217 -33.87 8.20 -12.04
N GLY A 218 -33.01 7.40 -12.70
CA GLY A 218 -32.54 7.71 -14.07
C GLY A 218 -31.58 8.90 -14.12
N MET A 219 -31.06 9.30 -12.96
CA MET A 219 -30.24 10.49 -12.79
C MET A 219 -28.86 10.29 -13.43
N GLY A 220 -28.39 11.29 -14.16
CA GLY A 220 -27.04 11.28 -14.73
C GLY A 220 -25.97 11.36 -13.64
N PHE A 221 -24.76 10.86 -13.92
CA PHE A 221 -23.62 10.94 -12.99
C PHE A 221 -23.38 12.36 -12.44
N SER A 222 -23.53 13.38 -13.29
CA SER A 222 -23.32 14.79 -12.92
C SER A 222 -24.36 15.30 -11.91
N GLU A 223 -25.62 14.88 -12.05
CA GLU A 223 -26.70 15.25 -11.14
C GLU A 223 -26.59 14.51 -9.81
N ALA A 224 -26.27 13.21 -9.84
CA ALA A 224 -26.05 12.40 -8.65
C ALA A 224 -24.85 12.94 -7.84
N SER A 225 -23.77 13.35 -8.51
CA SER A 225 -22.59 13.93 -7.85
C SER A 225 -22.88 15.28 -7.19
N LYS A 226 -23.72 16.14 -7.79
CA LYS A 226 -24.12 17.41 -7.19
C LYS A 226 -24.93 17.22 -5.91
N LYS A 227 -25.87 16.27 -5.92
CA LYS A 227 -26.74 15.95 -4.79
C LYS A 227 -26.00 15.30 -3.61
N PHE A 228 -24.90 14.59 -3.88
CA PHE A 228 -24.02 14.03 -2.85
C PHE A 228 -23.03 15.06 -2.28
N ARG A 229 -22.78 16.17 -3.00
CA ARG A 229 -21.85 17.23 -2.59
C ARG A 229 -22.52 18.38 -1.81
N SER A 230 -23.84 18.54 -1.92
CA SER A 230 -24.65 19.49 -1.14
C SER A 230 -24.84 19.00 0.29
#